data_AF-A0ABC8R514-F1
#
_entry.id   AF-A0ABC8R514-F1
#
_cell.length_a   1.000
_cell.length_b   1.000
_cell.length_c   1.000
_cell.angle_alpha   90.00
_cell.angle_beta   90.00
_cell.angle_gamma   90.00
#
_symmetry.space_group_name_H-M   'P 1'
#
loop_
_entity.id
_entity.type
_entity.pdbx_description
1 polymer ?
#
loop_
_entity_poly.entity_id
_entity_poly.type
_entity_poly.pdbx_seq_one_letter_code
_entity_poly.pdbx_strand_id
1 'polypeptide(L)'
;MQTIVSSFDAIAGFGAAKPYTALALQTISRHFRCLRDAIDGQIRVTRRSLREQDGSTSSKEVGISRLRYVDQQIRQQRALQQFGMMQQHAWRPQRGLPKALSQF
;
A
#
# COMPACT_ATOMS: atom_id res chain seq x y z
N MET A 1 -9.47 22.25 7.57
CA MET A 1 -10.04 22.36 6.21
C MET A 1 -10.69 23.71 5.94
N GLN A 2 -11.48 24.27 6.85
CA GLN A 2 -12.17 25.56 6.66
C GLN A 2 -11.24 26.70 6.18
N THR A 3 -10.06 26.83 6.78
CA THR A 3 -9.07 27.86 6.41
C THR A 3 -8.62 27.78 4.95
N ILE A 4 -8.45 26.56 4.41
CA ILE A 4 -8.06 26.33 3.02
C ILE A 4 -9.23 26.66 2.08
N VAL A 5 -10.45 26.30 2.49
CA VAL A 5 -11.66 26.63 1.74
C VAL A 5 -11.84 28.14 1.64
N SER A 6 -11.74 28.85 2.77
CA SER A 6 -11.87 30.32 2.81
C SER A 6 -10.78 31.04 2.01
N SER A 7 -9.53 30.59 2.06
CA SER A 7 -8.46 31.22 1.28
C SER A 7 -8.61 30.98 -0.22
N PHE A 8 -8.98 29.77 -0.64
CA PHE A 8 -9.27 29.48 -2.04
C PHE A 8 -10.48 30.26 -2.54
N ASP A 9 -11.56 30.31 -1.77
CA ASP A 9 -12.77 31.04 -2.17
C ASP A 9 -12.52 32.56 -2.22
N ALA A 10 -11.62 33.10 -1.40
CA ALA A 10 -11.25 34.52 -1.42
C ALA A 10 -10.39 34.90 -2.64
N ILE A 11 -9.57 33.98 -3.16
CA ILE A 11 -8.63 34.26 -4.27
C ILE A 11 -9.23 33.86 -5.63
N ALA A 12 -9.89 32.70 -5.70
CA ALA A 12 -10.39 32.09 -6.92
C ALA A 12 -11.93 32.19 -7.09
N GLY A 13 -12.61 32.80 -6.11
CA GLY A 13 -14.06 32.98 -6.11
C GLY A 13 -14.83 31.92 -5.35
N PHE A 14 -16.07 32.24 -4.96
CA PHE A 14 -16.90 31.40 -4.11
C PHE A 14 -17.07 29.97 -4.67
N GLY A 15 -16.79 28.97 -3.84
CA GLY A 15 -16.91 27.57 -4.20
C GLY A 15 -15.75 27.00 -5.01
N ALA A 16 -14.70 27.76 -5.30
CA ALA A 16 -13.51 27.28 -6.01
C ALA A 16 -12.82 26.13 -5.26
N ALA A 17 -12.90 26.10 -3.93
CA ALA A 17 -12.30 25.02 -3.14
C ALA A 17 -13.06 23.68 -3.19
N LYS A 18 -14.33 23.68 -3.61
CA LYS A 18 -15.24 22.52 -3.51
C LYS A 18 -14.72 21.25 -4.19
N PRO A 19 -14.31 21.25 -5.48
CA PRO A 19 -13.87 20.01 -6.14
C PRO A 19 -12.62 19.40 -5.49
N TYR A 20 -11.68 20.25 -5.06
CA TYR A 20 -10.44 19.81 -4.43
C TYR A 20 -10.68 19.22 -3.03
N THR A 21 -11.48 19.90 -2.22
CA THR A 21 -11.76 19.47 -0.85
C THR A 21 -12.64 18.22 -0.80
N ALA A 22 -13.61 18.10 -1.72
CA ALA A 22 -14.42 16.90 -1.86
C ALA A 22 -13.57 15.68 -2.23
N LEU A 23 -12.69 15.81 -3.23
CA LEU A 23 -11.79 14.74 -3.66
C LEU A 23 -10.80 14.35 -2.55
N ALA A 24 -10.21 15.34 -1.87
CA ALA A 24 -9.30 15.10 -0.77
C ALA A 24 -10.00 14.33 0.36
N LEU A 25 -11.20 14.76 0.77
CA LEU A 25 -11.96 14.11 1.81
C LEU A 25 -12.34 12.67 1.44
N GLN A 26 -12.79 12.45 0.20
CA GLN A 26 -13.13 11.12 -0.30
C GLN A 26 -11.91 10.20 -0.29
N THR A 27 -10.78 10.69 -0.77
CA THR A 27 -9.52 9.93 -0.86
C THR A 27 -9.02 9.55 0.53
N ILE A 28 -8.93 10.52 1.42
CA ILE A 28 -8.48 10.32 2.81
C ILE A 28 -9.41 9.32 3.52
N SER A 29 -10.73 9.50 3.39
CA SER A 29 -11.73 8.60 4.00
C SER A 29 -11.58 7.17 3.48
N ARG A 30 -11.36 6.99 2.19
CA ARG A 30 -11.13 5.66 1.58
C ARG A 30 -9.85 5.03 2.13
N HIS A 31 -8.76 5.78 2.27
CA HIS A 31 -7.52 5.27 2.84
C HIS A 31 -7.69 4.79 4.28
N PHE A 32 -8.33 5.61 5.13
CA PHE A 32 -8.60 5.20 6.51
C PHE A 32 -9.52 3.98 6.60
N ARG A 33 -10.54 3.88 5.74
CA ARG A 33 -11.40 2.70 5.66
C ARG A 33 -10.59 1.45 5.31
N CYS A 34 -9.79 1.51 4.25
CA CYS A 34 -8.95 0.38 3.84
C CYS A 34 -7.96 -0.04 4.93
N LEU A 35 -7.35 0.92 5.65
CA LEU A 35 -6.45 0.64 6.76
C LEU A 35 -7.18 -0.09 7.90
N ARG A 36 -8.34 0.42 8.31
CA ARG A 36 -9.18 -0.21 9.33
C ARG A 36 -9.57 -1.62 8.93
N ASP A 37 -10.08 -1.80 7.72
CA ASP A 37 -10.52 -3.10 7.22
C ASP A 37 -9.35 -4.11 7.15
N ALA A 38 -8.13 -3.66 6.82
CA ALA A 38 -6.92 -4.47 6.85
C ALA A 38 -6.53 -4.89 8.27
N ILE A 39 -6.57 -3.97 9.24
CA ILE A 39 -6.32 -4.26 10.66
C ILE A 39 -7.36 -5.25 11.19
N ASP A 40 -8.65 -5.03 10.91
CA ASP A 40 -9.72 -5.94 11.31
C ASP A 40 -9.55 -7.33 10.66
N GLY A 41 -9.10 -7.36 9.40
CA GLY A 41 -8.73 -8.60 8.71
C GLY A 41 -7.62 -9.36 9.44
N GLN A 42 -6.54 -8.68 9.79
CA GLN A 42 -5.43 -9.25 10.55
C GLN A 42 -5.91 -9.80 11.90
N ILE A 43 -6.69 -9.02 12.68
CA ILE A 43 -7.23 -9.44 13.98
C ILE A 43 -8.06 -10.72 13.82
N ARG A 44 -8.94 -10.81 12.81
CA ARG A 44 -9.74 -12.00 12.56
C ARG A 44 -8.89 -13.23 12.23
N VAL A 45 -7.87 -13.09 11.39
CA VAL A 45 -6.95 -14.17 11.03
C VAL A 45 -6.17 -14.63 12.26
N THR A 46 -5.61 -13.70 13.04
CA THR A 46 -4.87 -14.03 14.27
C THR A 46 -5.76 -14.76 15.26
N ARG A 47 -6.99 -14.29 15.50
CA ARG A 47 -7.95 -14.95 16.40
C ARG A 47 -8.30 -16.37 15.95
N ARG A 48 -8.48 -16.60 14.65
CA ARG A 48 -8.72 -17.94 14.10
C ARG A 48 -7.52 -18.86 14.33
N SER A 49 -6.32 -18.39 14.01
CA SER A 49 -5.09 -19.17 14.20
C SER A 49 -4.80 -19.49 15.67
N LEU A 50 -5.24 -18.64 16.61
CA LEU A 50 -5.12 -18.89 18.04
C LEU A 50 -6.11 -19.97 18.49
N ARG A 51 -7.38 -19.87 18.08
CA ARG A 51 -8.41 -20.86 18.41
C ARG A 51 -8.15 -22.25 17.81
N GLU A 52 -7.58 -22.31 16.60
CA GLU A 52 -7.16 -23.57 15.97
C GLU A 52 -5.99 -24.23 16.74
N GLN A 53 -5.18 -23.46 17.47
CA GLN A 53 -4.08 -23.97 18.29
C GLN A 53 -4.55 -24.64 19.59
N ASP A 54 -5.66 -24.17 20.19
CA ASP A 54 -6.19 -24.72 21.45
C ASP A 54 -6.83 -26.12 21.28
N GLY A 55 -7.07 -26.55 20.03
CA GLY A 55 -7.65 -27.85 19.70
C GLY A 55 -6.64 -28.97 19.37
N SER A 56 -5.34 -28.66 19.17
CA SER A 56 -4.34 -29.66 18.78
C SER A 56 -3.17 -29.73 19.75
N THR A 57 -3.19 -30.76 20.58
CA THR A 57 -2.06 -31.29 21.36
C THR A 57 -0.82 -31.53 20.47
N SER A 58 0.23 -30.72 20.60
CA SER A 58 1.68 -31.11 20.49
C SER A 58 2.57 -29.86 20.36
N SER A 59 3.03 -29.35 21.51
CA SER A 59 3.54 -27.99 21.70
C SER A 59 5.03 -27.75 21.37
N LYS A 60 5.69 -28.55 20.51
CA LYS A 60 7.13 -28.33 20.22
C LYS A 60 7.50 -28.00 18.77
N GLU A 61 6.68 -28.38 17.78
CA GLU A 61 7.02 -28.18 16.36
C GLU A 61 6.27 -27.00 15.72
N VAL A 62 5.17 -26.56 16.35
CA VAL A 62 4.24 -25.55 15.82
C VAL A 62 4.85 -24.14 15.76
N GLY A 63 5.79 -23.80 16.65
CA GLY A 63 6.43 -22.48 16.69
C GLY A 63 7.27 -22.16 15.44
N ILE A 64 7.93 -23.17 14.88
CA ILE A 64 8.82 -23.02 13.71
C ILE A 64 7.98 -22.89 12.43
N SER A 65 6.88 -23.64 12.34
CA SER A 65 5.90 -23.56 11.25
C SER A 65 5.22 -22.18 11.19
N ARG A 66 4.96 -21.56 12.35
CA ARG A 66 4.34 -20.22 12.45
C ARG A 66 5.24 -19.12 11.87
N LEU A 67 6.54 -19.17 12.17
CA LEU A 67 7.52 -18.22 11.63
C LEU A 67 7.67 -18.41 10.11
N ARG A 68 7.66 -19.67 9.64
CA ARG A 68 7.77 -20.01 8.22
C ARG A 68 6.58 -19.51 7.41
N TYR A 69 5.35 -19.68 7.90
CA TYR A 69 4.15 -19.19 7.20
C TYR A 69 4.10 -17.66 7.09
N VAL A 70 4.44 -16.96 8.18
CA VAL A 70 4.49 -15.48 8.19
C VAL A 70 5.62 -14.96 7.29
N ASP A 71 6.82 -15.55 7.36
CA ASP A 71 7.93 -15.18 6.46
C ASP A 71 7.56 -15.43 4.99
N GLN A 72 6.87 -16.53 4.69
CA GLN A 72 6.44 -16.85 3.33
C GLN A 72 5.37 -15.88 2.83
N GLN A 73 4.42 -15.47 3.66
CA GLN A 73 3.45 -14.41 3.32
C GLN A 73 4.14 -13.05 3.09
N ILE A 74 5.11 -12.67 3.91
CA ILE A 74 5.89 -11.44 3.72
C ILE A 74 6.70 -11.50 2.42
N ARG A 75 7.31 -12.64 2.09
CA ARG A 75 8.01 -12.84 0.80
C ARG A 75 7.06 -12.77 -0.39
N GLN A 76 5.88 -13.39 -0.31
CA GLN A 76 4.86 -13.31 -1.36
C GLN A 76 4.37 -11.87 -1.55
N GLN A 77 4.12 -11.14 -0.47
CA GLN A 77 3.71 -9.74 -0.53
C GLN A 77 4.83 -8.85 -1.10
N ARG A 78 6.10 -9.12 -0.78
CA ARG A 78 7.24 -8.45 -1.44
C ARG A 78 7.36 -8.81 -2.91
N ALA A 79 7.15 -10.06 -3.29
CA ALA A 79 7.18 -10.49 -4.69
C ALA A 79 6.08 -9.79 -5.52
N LEU A 80 4.87 -9.65 -4.97
CA LEU A 80 3.78 -8.91 -5.61
C LEU A 80 4.08 -7.41 -5.72
N GLN A 81 4.73 -6.81 -4.71
CA GLN A 81 5.21 -5.44 -4.81
C GLN A 81 6.29 -5.29 -5.89
N GLN A 82 7.20 -6.25 -6.03
CA GLN A 82 8.20 -6.24 -7.11
C GLN A 82 7.58 -6.43 -8.49
N PHE A 83 6.52 -7.23 -8.62
CA PHE A 83 5.76 -7.34 -9.87
C PHE A 83 5.03 -6.02 -10.22
N GLY A 84 4.53 -5.31 -9.20
CA GLY A 84 4.00 -3.93 -9.35
C GLY A 84 5.07 -2.88 -9.66
N MET A 85 6.34 -3.12 -9.29
CA MET A 85 7.49 -2.26 -9.61
C MET A 85 8.12 -2.58 -10.98
N MET A 86 8.06 -3.83 -11.48
CA MET A 86 8.53 -4.15 -12.84
C MET A 86 7.68 -3.45 -13.92
N GLN A 87 6.43 -3.12 -13.62
CA GLN A 87 5.57 -2.32 -14.51
C GLN A 87 5.79 -0.79 -14.39
N GLN A 88 6.88 -0.32 -13.76
CA GLN A 88 7.17 1.12 -13.60
C GLN A 88 8.24 1.65 -14.58
N HIS A 89 8.65 0.86 -15.59
CA HIS A 89 9.67 1.28 -16.56
C HIS A 89 9.11 1.88 -17.86
N ALA A 90 7.84 2.31 -17.90
CA ALA A 90 7.28 2.99 -19.07
C ALA A 90 7.74 4.46 -19.23
N TRP A 91 8.35 5.06 -18.19
CA TRP A 91 8.67 6.50 -18.14
C TRP A 91 10.16 6.83 -18.08
N ARG A 92 11.07 5.87 -18.26
CA ARG A 92 12.49 6.23 -18.39
C ARG A 92 12.73 6.76 -19.81
N PRO A 93 13.20 8.00 -20.00
CA PRO A 93 13.72 8.41 -21.30
C PRO A 93 14.87 7.47 -21.66
N GLN A 94 14.83 6.83 -22.83
CA GLN A 94 15.92 5.99 -23.33
C GLN A 94 17.22 6.81 -23.37
N ARG A 95 18.06 6.66 -22.33
CA ARG A 95 19.44 7.15 -22.34
C ARG A 95 20.32 6.08 -22.96
N GLY A 96 20.64 6.27 -24.23
CA GLY A 96 21.62 5.44 -24.93
C GLY A 96 21.53 5.56 -26.44
N LEU A 97 21.73 6.77 -26.98
CA LEU A 97 22.15 6.92 -28.38
C LEU A 97 23.47 6.15 -28.54
N PRO A 98 23.62 5.20 -29.48
CA PRO A 98 24.92 4.60 -29.75
C PRO A 98 25.87 5.72 -30.20
N LYS A 99 26.95 5.95 -29.45
CA LYS A 99 28.06 6.75 -29.95
C LYS A 99 28.72 5.95 -31.07
N ALA A 100 28.23 6.12 -32.29
CA ALA A 100 29.12 6.07 -33.43
C ALA A 100 30.16 7.19 -33.25
N LEU A 101 31.40 6.91 -33.68
CA LEU A 101 32.55 7.81 -33.86
C LEU A 101 33.57 7.90 -32.71
N SER A 102 34.61 7.05 -32.83
CA SER A 102 36.05 7.39 -32.82
C SER A 102 36.77 6.07 -33.12
N GLN A 103 37.31 5.76 -34.31
CA GLN A 103 38.55 6.30 -34.89
C GLN A 103 39.50 6.81 -33.80
N PHE A 104 40.28 5.90 -33.19
CA PHE A 104 41.71 5.65 -33.46
C PHE A 104 42.17 4.52 -32.54
#